data_AF-A0A7G1KKK6-F1
#
_entry.id   AF-A0A7G1KKK6-F1
#
_cell.length_a   1.000
_cell.length_b   1.000
_cell.length_c   1.000
_cell.angle_alpha   90.00
_cell.angle_beta   90.00
_cell.angle_gamma   90.00
#
_symmetry.space_group_name_H-M   'P 1'
#
loop_
_entity.id
_entity.type
_entity.pdbx_description
1 polymer ?
#
loop_
_entity_poly.entity_id
_entity_poly.type
_entity_poly.pdbx_seq_one_letter_code
_entity_poly.pdbx_strand_id
1 'polypeptide(L)' 'MPSDRAENAIRLLVAEDHPMVAVALDSAFELVEDIEIVERTGSVAETIAATART' A
#
# COMPACT_ATOMS: atom_id res chain seq x y z
N MET A 1 15.89 -17.61 4.49
CA MET A 1 16.61 -16.42 4.00
C MET A 1 15.55 -15.39 3.66
N PRO A 2 15.59 -14.16 4.19
CA PRO A 2 14.82 -13.10 3.54
C PRO A 2 15.38 -13.03 2.12
N SER A 3 14.55 -13.25 1.12
CA SER A 3 14.96 -13.13 -0.28
C SER A 3 15.32 -11.67 -0.53
N ASP A 4 16.36 -11.41 -1.33
CA ASP A 4 16.72 -10.09 -1.90
C ASP A 4 15.52 -9.31 -2.48
N ARG A 5 14.37 -9.99 -2.70
CA ARG A 5 13.10 -9.40 -3.11
C ARG A 5 12.50 -8.42 -2.10
N ALA A 6 12.58 -8.71 -0.81
CA ALA A 6 11.97 -7.85 0.20
C ALA A 6 12.65 -6.46 0.24
N GLU A 7 13.92 -6.38 -0.16
CA GLU A 7 14.68 -5.12 -0.22
C GLU A 7 14.37 -4.28 -1.48
N ASN A 8 13.67 -4.84 -2.48
CA ASN A 8 13.36 -4.19 -3.77
C ASN A 8 11.85 -4.08 -4.06
N ALA A 9 10.98 -4.40 -3.10
CA ALA A 9 9.54 -4.30 -3.31
C ALA A 9 9.11 -2.83 -3.49
N ILE A 10 8.20 -2.58 -4.43
CA ILE A 10 7.58 -1.29 -4.64
C ILE A 10 6.60 -1.06 -3.50
N ARG A 11 6.87 -0.03 -2.71
CA ARG A 11 6.04 0.36 -1.56
C ARG A 11 4.89 1.24 -2.04
N LEU A 12 3.67 0.76 -1.87
CA LEU A 12 2.45 1.41 -2.30
C LEU A 12 1.68 1.97 -1.11
N LEU A 13 1.47 3.28 -1.09
CA LEU A 13 0.60 3.96 -0.14
C LEU A 13 -0.70 4.36 -0.84
N VAL A 14 -1.83 3.89 -0.32
CA VAL A 14 -3.13 4.01 -0.99
C VAL A 14 -3.98 5.10 -0.33
N ALA A 15 -4.50 6.00 -1.14
CA ALA A 15 -5.50 6.99 -0.75
C ALA A 15 -6.84 6.59 -1.38
N GLU A 16 -7.74 6.01 -0.58
CA GLU A 16 -9.03 5.51 -1.05
C GLU A 16 -10.07 5.62 0.09
N ASP A 17 -11.16 6.34 -0.16
CA ASP A 17 -12.23 6.60 0.81
C ASP A 17 -13.43 5.67 0.63
N HIS A 18 -13.54 5.01 -0.52
CA HIS A 18 -14.61 4.08 -0.82
C HIS A 18 -14.28 2.66 -0.32
N PRO A 19 -15.05 2.11 0.65
CA PRO A 19 -14.70 0.84 1.31
C PRO A 19 -14.51 -0.34 0.34
N MET A 20 -15.37 -0.44 -0.68
CA MET A 20 -15.29 -1.52 -1.66
C MET A 20 -14.06 -1.43 -2.58
N VAL A 21 -13.65 -0.22 -2.96
CA VAL A 21 -12.49 -0.04 -3.84
C VAL A 21 -11.23 -0.39 -3.07
N ALA A 22 -11.17 0.03 -1.82
CA ALA A 22 -10.03 -0.26 -0.96
C ALA A 22 -9.83 -1.77 -0.76
N VAL A 23 -10.91 -2.54 -0.52
CA VAL A 23 -10.85 -4.01 -0.48
C VAL A 23 -10.41 -4.60 -1.82
N ALA A 24 -10.91 -4.06 -2.94
CA ALA A 24 -10.52 -4.52 -4.26
C ALA A 24 -9.02 -4.29 -4.55
N LEU A 25 -8.45 -3.19 -4.07
CA LEU A 25 -7.03 -2.89 -4.19
C LEU A 25 -6.19 -3.87 -3.35
N ASP A 26 -6.59 -4.19 -2.12
CA ASP A 26 -5.90 -5.21 -1.32
C ASP A 26 -5.86 -6.55 -2.06
N SER A 27 -7.01 -7.01 -2.57
CA SER A 27 -7.09 -8.27 -3.33
C SER A 27 -6.32 -8.23 -4.64
N ALA A 28 -6.24 -7.07 -5.31
CA ALA A 28 -5.52 -6.94 -6.57
C ALA A 28 -4.00 -7.08 -6.40
N PHE A 29 -3.47 -6.67 -5.25
CA PHE A 29 -2.02 -6.70 -4.98
C PHE A 29 -1.57 -7.86 -4.08
N GLU A 30 -2.48 -8.63 -3.49
CA GLU A 30 -2.16 -9.77 -2.60
C GLU A 30 -1.19 -10.79 -3.23
N LEU A 31 -1.30 -11.02 -4.54
CA LEU A 31 -0.47 -12.00 -5.27
C LEU A 31 0.68 -11.36 -6.06
N VAL A 32 0.85 -10.04 -5.96
CA VAL A 32 1.88 -9.30 -6.67
C VAL A 32 3.12 -9.25 -5.79
N GLU A 33 4.02 -10.22 -6.00
CA GLU A 33 5.16 -10.50 -5.11
C GLU A 33 6.19 -9.34 -4.97
N ASP A 34 6.14 -8.34 -5.86
CA ASP A 34 7.03 -7.19 -5.88
C ASP A 34 6.36 -5.88 -5.43
N ILE A 35 5.11 -5.93 -4.95
CA ILE A 35 4.39 -4.77 -4.40
C ILE A 35 4.00 -5.03 -2.96
N GLU A 36 4.26 -4.03 -2.10
CA GLU A 36 3.82 -4.03 -0.71
C GLU A 36 2.90 -2.83 -0.47
N ILE A 37 1.64 -3.07 -0.08
CA ILE A 37 0.77 -2.01 0.42
C ILE A 37 1.21 -1.67 1.84
N VAL A 38 1.79 -0.48 2.04
CA VAL A 38 2.39 -0.07 3.31
C VAL A 38 1.42 0.67 4.23
N GLU A 39 0.43 1.38 3.68
CA GLU A 39 -0.59 2.08 4.44
C GLU A 39 -1.80 2.42 3.55
N ARG A 40 -2.96 2.62 4.20
CA ARG A 40 -4.20 3.08 3.58
C ARG A 40 -4.75 4.29 4.31
N THR A 41 -5.25 5.25 3.55
CA THR A 41 -5.78 6.50 4.07
C THR A 41 -7.08 6.85 3.35
N GLY A 42 -8.01 7.52 4.04
CA GLY A 42 -9.33 7.88 3.49
C GLY A 42 -9.40 9.32 3.00
N SER A 43 -8.29 10.07 3.07
CA SER A 43 -8.24 11.45 2.60
C SER A 43 -6.83 11.85 2.21
N VAL A 44 -6.72 12.82 1.30
CA VAL A 44 -5.42 13.39 0.87
C VAL A 44 -4.61 13.92 2.06
N ALA A 45 -5.26 14.54 3.04
CA ALA A 45 -4.57 15.08 4.21
C ALA A 45 -3.92 13.97 5.05
N GLU A 46 -4.63 12.87 5.28
CA GLU A 46 -4.10 11.69 5.95
C GLU A 46 -2.98 11.04 5.13
N THR A 47 -3.14 10.94 3.81
CA THR A 47 -2.12 10.42 2.88
C THR A 47 -0.81 11.19 3.02
N ILE A 48 -0.86 12.52 2.97
CA ILE A 48 0.33 13.37 3.11
C ILE A 48 0.97 13.15 4.48
N ALA A 49 0.19 13.12 5.56
CA ALA A 49 0.73 12.86 6.89
C ALA A 49 1.37 11.46 7.01
N ALA A 50 0.81 10.47 6.31
CA ALA A 50 1.34 9.11 6.26
C ALA A 50 2.69 9.02 5.54
N THR A 51 2.90 9.77 4.44
CA THR A 51 4.21 9.79 3.75
C THR A 51 5.40 10.17 4.62
N ALA A 52 5.20 10.85 5.75
CA ALA A 52 6.27 11.21 6.68
C ALA A 52 6.66 10.07 7.66
N ARG A 53 5.83 9.03 7.79
CA ARG A 53 6.02 7.91 8.74
C ARG A 53 6.34 6.58 8.05
N THR A 54 6.18 6.54 6.72
CA THR A 54 6.17 5.32 5.92
C THR A 54 7.26 5.42 4.88
#